data_AF-A0A2V7QUE4-F1
#
_entry.id   AF-A0A2V7QUE4-F1
#
_cell.length_a   1.000
_cell.length_b   1.000
_cell.length_c   1.000
_cell.angle_alpha   90.00
_cell.angle_beta   90.00
_cell.angle_gamma   90.00
#
_symmetry.space_group_name_H-M   'P 1'
#
loop_
_entity.id
_entity.type
_entity.pdbx_description
1 polymer ?
#
loop_
_entity_poly.entity_id
_entity_poly.type
_entity_poly.pdbx_seq_one_letter_code
_entity_poly.pdbx_strand_id
1 'polypeptide(L)'
;MLVGAALLFGALSVGYAWIVARHLRNDARETSRLLGQVFAGLNDPREGAAADALLTLADEVRRLGIPLAVTDTAGRITALDNEPFDDTASESTRRAWIAELDRIHPPLIQPGVGMIHYGALPAARAFTGLALLQGAMFLCLVLLAVWAMRARVTAARDRLWVAMARESAHQLGTPLMSLT
;
A
#
# COMPACT_ATOMS: atom_id res chain seq x y z
N MET A 1 21.36 21.28 3.83
CA MET A 1 19.93 20.90 4.00
C MET A 1 19.34 20.28 2.72
N LEU A 2 19.47 20.91 1.54
CA LEU A 2 18.99 20.34 0.25
C LEU A 2 19.54 18.94 -0.06
N VAL A 3 20.85 18.73 0.12
CA VAL A 3 21.48 17.41 -0.05
C VAL A 3 20.91 16.37 0.92
N GLY A 4 20.63 16.77 2.17
CA GLY A 4 20.01 15.90 3.16
C GLY A 4 18.57 15.50 2.79
N ALA A 5 17.79 16.44 2.24
CA ALA A 5 16.43 16.15 1.77
C ALA A 5 16.42 15.24 0.52
N ALA A 6 17.36 15.44 -0.41
CA ALA A 6 17.51 14.58 -1.59
C ALA A 6 17.92 13.15 -1.21
N LEU A 7 18.86 13.01 -0.26
CA LEU A 7 19.25 11.70 0.28
C LEU A 7 18.10 11.02 1.03
N LEU A 8 17.31 11.78 1.78
CA LEU A 8 16.13 11.25 2.47
C LEU A 8 15.07 10.78 1.47
N PHE A 9 14.81 11.52 0.39
CA PHE A 9 13.91 11.12 -0.68
C PHE A 9 14.37 9.84 -1.37
N GLY A 10 15.67 9.76 -1.70
CA GLY A 10 16.27 8.55 -2.27
C GLY A 10 16.11 7.35 -1.34
N ALA A 11 16.42 7.52 -0.06
CA ALA A 11 16.29 6.45 0.94
C ALA A 11 14.85 5.98 1.11
N LEU A 12 13.87 6.91 1.12
CA LEU A 12 12.46 6.56 1.26
C LEU A 12 11.89 5.86 0.02
N SER A 13 12.28 6.31 -1.17
CA SER A 13 11.92 5.69 -2.44
C SER A 13 12.48 4.27 -2.55
N VAL A 14 13.76 4.08 -2.19
CA VAL A 14 14.39 2.76 -2.15
C VAL A 14 13.74 1.87 -1.10
N GLY A 15 13.41 2.40 0.07
CA GLY A 15 12.71 1.67 1.12
C GLY A 15 11.32 1.20 0.68
N TYR A 16 10.56 2.06 0.01
CA TYR A 16 9.25 1.72 -0.57
C TYR A 16 9.39 0.63 -1.64
N ALA A 17 10.30 0.81 -2.59
CA ALA A 17 10.57 -0.18 -3.63
C ALA A 17 11.01 -1.52 -3.04
N TRP A 18 11.80 -1.52 -1.96
CA TRP A 18 12.24 -2.75 -1.29
C TRP A 18 11.09 -3.48 -0.59
N ILE A 19 10.20 -2.75 0.09
CA ILE A 19 9.00 -3.32 0.73
C ILE A 19 8.09 -3.97 -0.31
N VAL A 20 7.77 -3.25 -1.39
CA VAL A 20 6.95 -3.77 -2.49
C VAL A 20 7.61 -4.99 -3.12
N ALA A 21 8.91 -4.92 -3.41
CA ALA A 21 9.63 -6.04 -4.00
C ALA A 21 9.76 -7.26 -3.05
N ARG A 22 9.70 -7.06 -1.73
CA ARG A 22 9.67 -8.14 -0.74
C ARG A 22 8.29 -8.78 -0.66
N HIS A 23 7.23 -7.98 -0.71
CA HIS A 23 5.86 -8.49 -0.75
C HIS A 23 5.64 -9.32 -2.01
N LEU A 24 5.97 -8.77 -3.20
CA LEU A 24 5.86 -9.50 -4.47
C LEU A 24 6.68 -10.81 -4.47
N ARG A 25 7.87 -10.82 -3.83
CA ARG A 25 8.69 -12.03 -3.71
C ARG A 25 8.09 -13.07 -2.77
N ASN A 26 7.43 -12.64 -1.70
CA ASN A 26 6.76 -13.55 -0.78
C ASN A 26 5.51 -14.14 -1.44
N ASP A 27 4.69 -13.30 -2.08
CA ASP A 27 3.48 -13.72 -2.80
C ASP A 27 3.83 -14.68 -3.95
N ALA A 28 4.90 -14.40 -4.69
CA ALA A 28 5.39 -15.28 -5.75
C ALA A 28 5.87 -16.63 -5.21
N ARG A 29 6.49 -16.67 -4.02
CA ARG A 29 6.93 -17.92 -3.38
C ARG A 29 5.75 -18.75 -2.90
N GLU A 30 4.74 -18.11 -2.34
CA GLU A 30 3.52 -18.77 -1.85
C GLU A 30 2.71 -19.33 -3.01
N THR A 31 2.49 -18.53 -4.06
CA THR A 31 1.84 -18.96 -5.31
C THR A 31 2.59 -20.11 -5.97
N SER A 32 3.94 -20.06 -6.00
CA SER A 32 4.76 -21.13 -6.56
C SER A 32 4.72 -22.42 -5.73
N ARG A 33 4.57 -22.33 -4.41
CA ARG A 33 4.38 -23.50 -3.54
C ARG A 33 3.03 -24.17 -3.78
N LEU A 34 1.97 -23.37 -3.87
CA LEU A 34 0.62 -23.86 -4.14
C LEU A 34 0.56 -24.56 -5.50
N LEU A 35 1.11 -23.94 -6.55
CA LEU A 35 1.26 -24.56 -7.87
C LEU A 35 2.11 -25.83 -7.81
N GLY A 36 3.21 -25.82 -7.06
CA GLY A 36 4.08 -26.98 -6.87
C GLY A 36 3.37 -28.17 -6.22
N GLN A 37 2.52 -27.94 -5.22
CA GLN A 37 1.69 -28.97 -4.60
C GLN A 37 0.64 -29.53 -5.58
N VAL A 38 0.00 -28.68 -6.39
CA VAL A 38 -0.94 -29.12 -7.42
C VAL A 38 -0.24 -29.99 -8.47
N PHE A 39 0.92 -29.56 -8.98
CA PHE A 39 1.68 -30.34 -9.96
C PHE A 39 2.25 -31.65 -9.38
N ALA A 40 2.66 -31.65 -8.11
CA ALA A 40 3.11 -32.86 -7.42
C ALA A 40 1.96 -33.86 -7.26
N GLY A 41 0.76 -33.41 -6.90
CA GLY A 41 -0.43 -34.25 -6.80
C GLY A 41 -0.91 -34.79 -8.14
N LEU A 42 -0.82 -33.99 -9.22
CA LEU A 42 -1.16 -34.43 -10.59
C LEU A 42 -0.19 -35.46 -11.18
N ASN A 43 1.07 -35.47 -10.72
CA ASN A 43 2.10 -36.43 -11.14
C ASN A 43 2.22 -37.66 -10.22
N ASP A 44 1.44 -37.75 -9.14
CA ASP A 44 1.42 -38.93 -8.28
C ASP A 44 0.62 -40.05 -8.96
N PRO A 45 1.23 -41.21 -9.26
CA PRO A 45 0.56 -42.33 -9.93
C PRO A 45 -0.46 -43.06 -9.03
N ARG A 46 -0.62 -42.67 -7.76
CA ARG A 46 -1.68 -43.19 -6.88
C ARG A 46 -3.06 -42.63 -7.26
N GLU A 47 -4.02 -43.53 -7.50
CA GLU A 47 -5.43 -43.14 -7.62
C GLU A 47 -5.88 -42.35 -6.36
N GLY A 48 -6.42 -41.15 -6.56
CA GLY A 48 -6.94 -40.28 -5.48
C GLY A 48 -5.94 -39.32 -4.84
N ALA A 49 -4.63 -39.44 -5.08
CA ALA A 49 -3.62 -38.57 -4.47
C ALA A 49 -3.74 -37.09 -4.90
N ALA A 50 -4.15 -36.84 -6.15
CA ALA A 50 -4.46 -35.51 -6.64
C ALA A 50 -5.64 -34.87 -5.89
N ALA A 51 -6.67 -35.66 -5.52
CA ALA A 51 -7.82 -35.16 -4.79
C ALA A 51 -7.46 -34.82 -3.33
N ASP A 52 -6.68 -35.67 -2.66
CA ASP A 52 -6.18 -35.41 -1.30
C ASP A 52 -5.25 -34.18 -1.24
N ALA A 53 -4.39 -34.00 -2.24
CA ALA A 53 -3.54 -32.82 -2.35
C ALA A 53 -4.37 -31.54 -2.53
N LEU A 54 -5.44 -31.58 -3.35
CA LEU A 54 -6.35 -30.45 -3.54
C LEU A 54 -7.15 -30.14 -2.27
N LEU A 55 -7.62 -31.16 -1.53
CA LEU A 55 -8.30 -31.00 -0.25
C LEU A 55 -7.38 -30.37 0.82
N THR A 56 -6.13 -30.83 0.89
CA THR A 56 -5.12 -30.29 1.82
C THR A 56 -4.78 -28.84 1.48
N LEU A 57 -4.61 -28.54 0.19
CA LEU A 57 -4.38 -27.18 -0.30
C LEU A 57 -5.56 -26.26 0.01
N ALA A 58 -6.80 -26.75 -0.17
CA ALA A 58 -8.01 -26.00 0.16
C ALA A 58 -8.09 -25.67 1.64
N ASP A 59 -7.78 -26.61 2.53
CA ASP A 59 -7.74 -26.38 3.99
C ASP A 59 -6.61 -25.44 4.42
N GLU A 60 -5.45 -25.51 3.78
CA GLU A 60 -4.32 -24.61 4.07
C GLU A 60 -4.61 -23.17 3.62
N VAL A 61 -5.24 -22.99 2.45
CA VAL A 61 -5.73 -21.69 1.97
C VAL A 61 -6.82 -21.14 2.89
N ARG A 62 -7.70 -21.99 3.42
CA ARG A 62 -8.74 -21.58 4.38
C ARG A 62 -8.16 -21.01 5.67
N ARG A 63 -7.04 -21.58 6.14
CA ARG A 63 -6.30 -21.12 7.32
C ARG A 63 -5.58 -19.79 7.13
N LEU A 64 -5.45 -19.28 5.90
CA LEU A 64 -4.92 -17.93 5.64
C LEU A 64 -5.85 -16.81 6.14
N GLY A 65 -7.08 -17.15 6.58
CA GLY A 65 -7.99 -16.19 7.20
C GLY A 65 -8.62 -15.22 6.21
N ILE A 66 -8.70 -15.61 4.93
CA ILE A 66 -9.35 -14.80 3.90
C ILE A 66 -10.87 -14.96 4.06
N PRO A 67 -11.60 -13.86 4.31
CA PRO A 67 -13.07 -13.89 4.34
C PRO A 67 -13.59 -14.20 2.94
N LEU A 68 -14.27 -15.34 2.81
CA LEU A 68 -14.71 -15.93 1.55
C LEU A 68 -16.20 -16.31 1.64
N ALA A 69 -16.94 -16.02 0.59
CA ALA A 69 -18.29 -16.53 0.42
C ALA A 69 -18.46 -17.07 -1.00
N VAL A 70 -19.06 -18.25 -1.13
CA VAL A 70 -19.36 -18.88 -2.41
C VAL A 70 -20.87 -18.91 -2.59
N THR A 71 -21.34 -18.37 -3.71
CA THR A 71 -22.74 -18.44 -4.11
C THR A 71 -22.89 -19.20 -5.43
N ASP A 72 -23.94 -20.00 -5.56
CA ASP A 72 -24.28 -20.65 -6.83
C ASP A 72 -24.78 -19.63 -7.87
N THR A 73 -24.86 -20.04 -9.13
CA THR A 73 -25.46 -19.33 -10.27
C THR A 73 -26.89 -18.82 -10.00
N ALA A 74 -27.63 -19.46 -9.09
CA ALA A 74 -28.94 -19.02 -8.63
C ALA A 74 -28.90 -17.96 -7.49
N GLY A 75 -27.70 -17.54 -7.07
CA GLY A 75 -27.51 -16.58 -5.97
C GLY A 75 -27.71 -17.16 -4.56
N ARG A 76 -27.76 -18.49 -4.43
CA ARG A 76 -27.85 -19.17 -3.12
C ARG A 76 -26.45 -19.31 -2.52
N ILE A 77 -26.34 -19.07 -1.21
CA ILE A 77 -25.08 -19.22 -0.47
C ILE A 77 -24.79 -20.71 -0.32
N THR A 78 -23.66 -21.16 -0.84
CA THR A 78 -23.21 -22.56 -0.82
C THR A 78 -22.15 -22.80 0.24
N ALA A 79 -21.25 -21.83 0.47
CA ALA A 79 -20.23 -21.90 1.51
C ALA A 79 -19.89 -20.49 2.03
N LEU A 80 -19.54 -20.42 3.31
CA LEU A 80 -19.00 -19.25 3.99
C LEU A 80 -17.76 -19.73 4.75
N ASP A 81 -16.65 -19.00 4.62
CA ASP A 81 -15.44 -19.26 5.38
C ASP A 81 -14.88 -17.95 5.95
N ASN A 82 -14.38 -18.00 7.18
CA ASN A 82 -13.82 -16.87 7.93
C ASN A 82 -14.81 -15.69 8.08
N GLU A 83 -16.09 -15.99 8.24
CA GLU A 83 -17.13 -15.03 8.54
C GLU A 83 -16.98 -14.41 9.94
N PRO A 84 -17.32 -13.12 10.11
CA PRO A 84 -17.26 -12.45 11.41
C PRO A 84 -18.49 -12.73 12.29
N PHE A 85 -19.37 -13.64 11.86
CA PHE A 85 -20.65 -13.94 12.50
C PHE A 85 -20.80 -15.44 12.72
N ASP A 86 -21.63 -15.82 13.68
CA ASP A 86 -21.87 -17.21 14.06
C ASP A 86 -22.95 -17.86 13.16
N ASP A 87 -23.09 -19.18 13.21
CA ASP A 87 -24.02 -19.97 12.36
C ASP A 87 -25.49 -19.55 12.51
N THR A 88 -25.82 -18.81 13.57
CA THR A 88 -27.16 -18.27 13.85
C THR A 88 -27.49 -16.97 13.10
N ALA A 89 -26.54 -16.41 12.35
CA ALA A 89 -26.73 -15.16 11.63
C ALA A 89 -27.86 -15.24 10.59
N SER A 90 -28.72 -14.21 10.57
CA SER A 90 -29.82 -14.10 9.61
C SER A 90 -29.32 -14.10 8.17
N GLU A 91 -30.14 -14.59 7.24
CA GLU A 91 -29.80 -14.58 5.82
C GLU A 91 -29.54 -13.15 5.29
N SER A 92 -30.24 -12.15 5.83
CA SER A 92 -29.97 -10.73 5.53
C SER A 92 -28.58 -10.27 5.98
N THR A 93 -28.11 -10.73 7.15
CA THR A 93 -26.76 -10.43 7.64
C THR A 93 -25.69 -11.04 6.74
N ARG A 94 -25.89 -12.30 6.33
CA ARG A 94 -24.98 -13.01 5.42
C ARG A 94 -24.92 -12.32 4.06
N ARG A 95 -26.07 -11.93 3.48
CA ARG A 95 -26.13 -11.20 2.20
C ARG A 95 -25.52 -9.80 2.29
N ALA A 96 -25.74 -9.09 3.40
CA ALA A 96 -25.11 -7.79 3.61
C ALA A 96 -23.59 -7.89 3.69
N TRP A 97 -23.07 -8.94 4.34
CA TRP A 97 -21.64 -9.20 4.38
C TRP A 97 -21.07 -9.52 2.99
N ILE A 98 -21.73 -10.37 2.20
CA ILE A 98 -21.32 -10.65 0.81
C ILE A 98 -21.27 -9.37 -0.02
N ALA A 99 -22.27 -8.49 0.10
CA ALA A 99 -22.28 -7.20 -0.59
C ALA A 99 -21.12 -6.28 -0.17
N GLU A 100 -20.67 -6.37 1.08
CA GLU A 100 -19.49 -5.64 1.55
C GLU A 100 -18.19 -6.22 0.97
N LEU A 101 -18.10 -7.55 0.78
CA LEU A 101 -16.98 -8.17 0.07
C LEU A 101 -16.93 -7.70 -1.40
N ASP A 102 -18.08 -7.68 -2.06
CA ASP A 102 -18.22 -7.25 -3.46
C ASP A 102 -17.90 -5.77 -3.69
N ARG A 103 -18.08 -4.94 -2.67
CA ARG A 103 -17.67 -3.53 -2.70
C ARG A 103 -16.16 -3.36 -2.76
N ILE A 104 -15.41 -4.33 -2.26
CA ILE A 104 -13.95 -4.28 -2.18
C ILE A 104 -13.36 -4.89 -3.45
N HIS A 105 -13.85 -6.06 -3.88
CA HIS A 105 -13.43 -6.72 -5.11
C HIS A 105 -14.64 -7.28 -5.87
N PRO A 106 -14.67 -7.17 -7.22
CA PRO A 106 -15.71 -7.82 -8.00
C PRO A 106 -15.63 -9.35 -7.84
N PRO A 107 -16.78 -10.05 -7.79
CA PRO A 107 -16.81 -11.49 -7.61
C PRO A 107 -16.17 -12.22 -8.79
N LEU A 108 -15.44 -13.29 -8.48
CA LEU A 108 -14.86 -14.18 -9.49
C LEU A 108 -15.90 -15.19 -9.93
N ILE A 109 -16.19 -15.23 -11.23
CA ILE A 109 -17.13 -16.18 -11.82
C ILE A 109 -16.34 -17.41 -12.25
N GLN A 110 -16.60 -18.56 -11.63
CA GLN A 110 -15.93 -19.81 -11.98
C GLN A 110 -16.93 -20.82 -12.56
N PRO A 111 -16.72 -21.30 -13.81
CA PRO A 111 -17.62 -22.26 -14.45
C PRO A 111 -17.76 -23.53 -13.61
N GLY A 112 -18.99 -23.90 -13.26
CA GLY A 112 -19.31 -25.13 -12.50
C GLY A 112 -19.32 -24.98 -10.97
N VAL A 113 -18.86 -23.86 -10.42
CA VAL A 113 -18.84 -23.61 -8.96
C VAL A 113 -19.78 -22.45 -8.56
N GLY A 114 -19.89 -21.43 -9.41
CA GLY A 114 -20.71 -20.24 -9.16
C GLY A 114 -19.89 -18.97 -9.02
N MET A 115 -20.34 -18.04 -8.19
CA MET A 115 -19.68 -16.77 -7.86
C MET A 115 -18.92 -16.87 -6.55
N ILE A 116 -17.66 -16.44 -6.57
CA ILE A 116 -16.77 -16.43 -5.42
C ILE A 116 -16.55 -14.97 -5.01
N HIS A 117 -17.03 -14.62 -3.82
CA HIS A 117 -16.94 -13.30 -3.21
C HIS A 117 -15.82 -13.32 -2.17
N TYR A 118 -14.83 -12.43 -2.29
CA TYR A 118 -13.65 -12.44 -1.42
C TYR A 118 -13.28 -11.04 -0.93
N GLY A 119 -13.04 -10.92 0.37
CA GLY A 119 -12.63 -9.66 0.98
C GLY A 119 -11.12 -9.43 0.91
N ALA A 120 -10.69 -8.20 1.17
CA ALA A 120 -9.26 -7.90 1.32
C ALA A 120 -8.69 -8.58 2.58
N LEU A 121 -7.51 -9.21 2.44
CA LEU A 121 -6.73 -9.75 3.57
C LEU A 121 -6.64 -8.69 4.69
N PRO A 122 -6.95 -9.04 5.95
CA PRO A 122 -6.80 -8.12 7.08
C PRO A 122 -5.38 -7.55 7.19
N ALA A 123 -4.37 -8.38 6.90
CA ALA A 123 -2.97 -7.98 6.88
C ALA A 123 -2.68 -6.93 5.80
N ALA A 124 -3.19 -7.11 4.58
CA ALA A 124 -2.95 -6.19 3.47
C ALA A 124 -3.48 -4.78 3.75
N ARG A 125 -4.65 -4.65 4.38
CA ARG A 125 -5.21 -3.33 4.77
C ARG A 125 -4.33 -2.60 5.80
N ALA A 126 -3.79 -3.31 6.78
CA ALA A 126 -2.89 -2.73 7.78
C ALA A 126 -1.59 -2.23 7.13
N PHE A 127 -1.04 -3.00 6.18
CA PHE A 127 0.16 -2.59 5.43
C PHE A 127 -0.08 -1.36 4.55
N THR A 128 -1.22 -1.28 3.85
CA THR A 128 -1.57 -0.10 3.04
C THR A 128 -1.74 1.15 3.89
N GLY A 129 -2.41 1.03 5.05
CA GLY A 129 -2.57 2.16 5.99
C GLY A 129 -1.23 2.69 6.50
N LEU A 130 -0.31 1.79 6.85
CA LEU A 130 1.02 2.16 7.31
C LEU A 130 1.85 2.83 6.20
N ALA A 131 1.77 2.31 4.96
CA ALA A 131 2.43 2.91 3.80
C ALA A 131 1.90 4.32 3.50
N LEU A 132 0.59 4.54 3.63
CA LEU A 132 -0.04 5.83 3.38
C LEU A 132 0.32 6.87 4.46
N LEU A 133 0.35 6.45 5.73
CA LEU A 133 0.84 7.27 6.85
C LEU A 133 2.30 7.66 6.64
N GLN A 134 3.14 6.73 6.20
CA GLN A 134 4.55 6.98 5.92
C GLN A 134 4.74 7.95 4.74
N GLY A 135 3.93 7.83 3.69
CA GLY A 135 3.88 8.78 2.59
C GLY A 135 3.47 10.19 3.03
N ALA A 136 2.48 10.29 3.93
CA ALA A 136 2.04 11.57 4.49
C ALA A 136 3.13 12.24 5.35
N MET A 137 3.81 11.46 6.20
CA MET A 137 4.93 11.97 7.01
C MET A 137 6.07 12.48 6.12
N PHE A 138 6.35 11.77 5.03
CA PHE A 138 7.35 12.17 4.07
C PHE A 138 6.99 13.48 3.35
N LEU A 139 5.75 13.60 2.89
CA LEU A 139 5.25 14.82 2.27
C LEU A 139 5.39 16.03 3.21
N CYS A 140 5.04 15.85 4.50
CA CYS A 140 5.18 16.89 5.51
C CYS A 140 6.64 17.36 5.65
N LEU A 141 7.58 16.42 5.65
CA LEU A 141 9.03 16.69 5.70
C LEU A 141 9.51 17.49 4.48
N VAL A 142 9.04 17.13 3.28
CA VAL A 142 9.36 17.87 2.04
C VAL A 142 8.80 19.30 2.10
N LEU A 143 7.56 19.47 2.53
CA LEU A 143 6.93 20.78 2.68
C LEU A 143 7.71 21.67 3.67
N LEU A 144 8.10 21.12 4.82
CA LEU A 144 8.93 21.82 5.80
C LEU A 144 10.28 22.21 5.23
N ALA A 145 10.94 21.34 4.48
CA ALA A 145 12.22 21.63 3.84
C ALA A 145 12.09 22.76 2.80
N VAL A 146 11.04 22.73 1.98
CA VAL A 146 10.75 23.78 0.99
C VAL A 146 10.46 25.12 1.67
N TRP A 147 9.64 25.11 2.72
CA TRP A 147 9.32 26.31 3.50
C TRP A 147 10.59 26.92 4.13
N ALA A 148 11.41 26.10 4.79
CA ALA A 148 12.66 26.54 5.39
C ALA A 148 13.65 27.11 4.35
N MET A 149 13.72 26.51 3.16
CA MET A 149 14.56 27.02 2.08
C MET A 149 14.07 28.40 1.61
N ARG A 150 12.77 28.56 1.40
CA ARG A 150 12.17 29.86 1.01
C ARG A 150 12.45 30.94 2.04
N ALA A 151 12.24 30.64 3.32
CA ALA A 151 12.51 31.57 4.41
C ALA A 151 13.98 32.04 4.42
N ARG A 152 14.93 31.13 4.18
CA ARG A 152 16.37 31.48 4.10
C ARG A 152 16.70 32.34 2.89
N VAL A 153 16.10 32.07 1.73
CA VAL A 153 16.33 32.86 0.51
C VAL A 153 15.80 34.29 0.68
N THR A 154 14.62 34.46 1.27
CA THR A 154 14.07 35.78 1.57
C THR A 154 14.97 36.55 2.54
N ALA A 155 15.37 35.92 3.66
CA ALA A 155 16.25 36.54 4.63
C ALA A 155 17.63 36.93 4.06
N ALA A 156 18.17 36.15 3.12
CA ALA A 156 19.42 36.49 2.45
C ALA A 156 19.27 37.70 1.52
N ARG A 157 18.14 37.81 0.80
CA ARG A 157 17.83 38.99 -0.02
C ARG A 157 17.74 40.25 0.82
N ASP A 158 16.99 40.22 1.92
CA ASP A 158 16.79 41.40 2.76
C ASP A 158 18.12 41.96 3.30
N ARG A 159 19.04 41.07 3.70
CA ARG A 159 20.40 41.46 4.12
C ARG A 159 21.20 42.11 3.00
N LEU A 160 21.08 41.59 1.77
CA LEU A 160 21.77 42.16 0.61
C LEU A 160 21.22 43.56 0.29
N TRP A 161 19.89 43.76 0.34
CA TRP A 161 19.29 45.08 0.14
C TRP A 161 19.76 46.10 1.17
N VAL A 162 19.82 45.71 2.45
CA VAL A 162 20.34 46.58 3.52
C VAL A 162 21.82 46.89 3.30
N ALA A 163 22.63 45.90 2.92
CA ALA A 163 24.05 46.10 2.64
C ALA A 163 24.28 47.03 1.43
N MET A 164 23.55 46.83 0.33
CA MET A 164 23.61 47.68 -0.86
C MET A 164 23.16 49.12 -0.53
N ALA A 165 22.06 49.28 0.22
CA ALA A 165 21.58 50.61 0.62
C ALA A 165 22.61 51.35 1.49
N ARG A 166 23.27 50.64 2.42
CA ARG A 166 24.34 51.21 3.25
C ARG A 166 25.55 51.64 2.41
N GLU A 167 25.98 50.82 1.48
CA GLU A 167 27.12 51.12 0.59
C GLU A 167 26.81 52.29 -0.35
N SER A 168 25.61 52.31 -0.96
CA SER A 168 25.16 53.44 -1.78
C SER A 168 25.09 54.74 -1.00
N ALA A 169 24.61 54.72 0.25
CA ALA A 169 24.61 55.90 1.12
C ALA A 169 26.05 56.36 1.44
N HIS A 170 26.98 55.43 1.63
CA HIS A 170 28.38 55.75 1.84
C HIS A 170 29.02 56.41 0.60
N GLN A 171 28.74 55.88 -0.60
CA GLN A 171 29.26 56.43 -1.86
C GLN A 171 28.60 57.74 -2.29
N LEU A 172 27.36 58.01 -1.88
CA LEU A 172 26.72 59.31 -2.10
C LEU A 172 27.25 60.41 -1.16
N GLY A 173 27.90 60.05 -0.05
CA GLY A 173 28.52 60.99 0.89
C GLY A 173 29.91 61.48 0.47
N THR A 174 30.66 60.71 -0.32
CA THR A 174 32.04 61.03 -0.72
C THR A 174 32.21 62.14 -1.79
N PRO A 175 31.32 62.37 -2.77
CA PRO A 175 31.54 63.41 -3.79
C PRO A 175 31.16 64.83 -3.34
N LEU A 176 30.45 65.02 -2.22
CA LEU A 176 30.14 66.36 -1.68
C LEU A 176 31.32 66.99 -0.91
N MET A 177 32.31 66.20 -0.51
CA MET A 177 33.50 66.68 0.22
C MET A 177 34.68 67.05 -0.69
N SER A 178 34.57 66.86 -2.02
CA SER A 178 35.62 67.26 -2.98
C SER A 178 35.30 68.54 -3.76
N LEU A 179 34.17 69.21 -3.45
CA LEU A 179 33.69 70.43 -4.13
C LEU A 179 33.66 71.67 -3.22
N THR A 180 34.30 71.62 -2.05
CA THR A 180 34.62 72.77 -1.19
C THR A 180 36.09 72.79 -0.88
#